data_AF-A0A0B6YT53-F1
#
_entry.id   AF-A0A0B6YT53-F1
#
_cell.length_a   1.000
_cell.length_b   1.000
_cell.length_c   1.000
_cell.angle_alpha   90.00
_cell.angle_beta   90.00
_cell.angle_gamma   90.00
#
_symmetry.space_group_name_H-M   'P 1'
#
loop_
_entity.id
_entity.type
_entity.pdbx_description
1 polymer ?
#
loop_
_entity_poly.entity_id
_entity_poly.type
_entity_poly.pdbx_seq_one_letter_code
_entity_poly.pdbx_strand_id
1 'polypeptide(L)'
;GVGHSFSIDNVYMGPPCTDNCHHLGVCQDGKCKCEVSFNQVLGENCSPVSSAPNGMLDRFDNQNMPLMIYWDRILGGHLGRACGVVDYDNALYFGGIGSREAMTVPLNTTQKRILEFAIKIGDDKNSMTCSHPRDRNEGVVVDFSTDNGITWQVLKVVEPSFDDIVPSTVVIELPPSARHERTIFRFWQPLGLGDMPRAEWA
;
A
#
# COMPACT_ATOMS: atom_id res chain seq x y z
N GLY A 1 -21.82 -8.70 24.11
CA GLY A 1 -21.35 -8.31 22.77
C GLY A 1 -20.50 -7.08 22.93
N VAL A 2 -19.34 -7.02 22.29
CA VAL A 2 -18.54 -5.79 22.26
C VAL A 2 -19.28 -4.81 21.34
N GLY A 3 -19.69 -3.66 21.87
CA GLY A 3 -20.29 -2.62 21.06
C GLY A 3 -19.23 -1.99 20.17
N HIS A 4 -19.36 -2.12 18.86
CA HIS A 4 -18.54 -1.35 17.92
C HIS A 4 -19.22 0.01 17.71
N SER A 5 -18.61 1.08 18.21
CA SER A 5 -19.06 2.45 18.00
C SER A 5 -18.13 3.18 17.03
N PHE A 6 -18.69 3.93 16.09
CA PHE A 6 -17.96 4.84 15.22
C PHE A 6 -18.69 6.20 15.16
N SER A 7 -17.94 7.26 14.85
CA SER A 7 -18.48 8.61 14.65
C SER A 7 -17.87 9.23 13.39
N ILE A 8 -18.63 10.10 12.74
CA ILE A 8 -18.21 10.87 11.56
C ILE A 8 -18.21 12.37 11.89
N ASP A 9 -17.32 13.13 11.25
CA ASP A 9 -17.21 14.58 11.36
C ASP A 9 -16.76 15.19 10.02
N ASN A 10 -17.03 16.48 9.80
CA ASN A 10 -16.61 17.27 8.62
C ASN A 10 -17.06 16.70 7.26
N VAL A 11 -18.32 16.28 7.16
CA VAL A 11 -18.92 15.82 5.90
C VAL A 11 -19.16 17.00 4.96
N TYR A 12 -18.48 17.02 3.81
CA TYR A 12 -18.72 17.96 2.72
C TYR A 12 -19.45 17.27 1.57
N MET A 13 -20.53 17.89 1.10
CA MET A 13 -21.26 17.49 -0.11
C MET A 13 -21.51 18.73 -0.96
N GLY A 14 -20.83 18.82 -2.10
CA GLY A 14 -20.90 19.99 -2.96
C GLY A 14 -20.02 19.84 -4.21
N PRO A 15 -19.83 20.93 -4.97
CA PRO A 15 -18.90 20.95 -6.09
C PRO A 15 -17.49 20.54 -5.66
N PRO A 16 -16.73 19.83 -6.50
CA PRO A 16 -15.36 19.47 -6.17
C PRO A 16 -14.48 20.73 -6.13
N CYS A 17 -13.56 20.78 -5.17
CA CYS A 17 -12.46 21.73 -5.22
C CYS A 17 -11.45 21.29 -6.30
N THR A 18 -10.66 22.23 -6.80
CA THR A 18 -9.55 21.95 -7.72
C THR A 18 -8.66 20.85 -7.14
N ASP A 19 -8.43 19.79 -7.93
CA ASP A 19 -7.62 18.62 -7.56
C ASP A 19 -7.98 17.97 -6.21
N ASN A 20 -9.21 18.19 -5.72
CA ASN A 20 -9.67 17.80 -4.39
C ASN A 20 -8.67 18.17 -3.26
N CYS A 21 -8.07 19.36 -3.38
CA CYS A 21 -7.07 19.86 -2.42
C CYS A 21 -5.86 18.91 -2.25
N HIS A 22 -5.56 18.09 -3.27
CA HIS A 22 -4.53 17.05 -3.24
C HIS A 22 -4.62 16.12 -2.01
N HIS A 23 -5.80 15.98 -1.39
CA HIS A 23 -5.98 15.22 -0.15
C HIS A 23 -5.10 15.71 1.03
N LEU A 24 -4.63 16.95 0.98
CA LEU A 24 -3.82 17.62 2.01
C LEU A 24 -4.55 18.84 2.60
N GLY A 25 -5.87 18.88 2.42
CA GLY A 25 -6.72 19.96 2.85
C GLY A 25 -8.19 19.57 2.72
N VAL A 26 -9.05 20.39 3.32
CA VAL A 26 -10.49 20.22 3.27
C VAL A 26 -11.09 21.18 2.25
N CYS A 27 -11.99 20.67 1.42
CA CYS A 27 -12.78 21.51 0.53
C CYS A 27 -13.92 22.18 1.30
N GLN A 28 -13.93 23.51 1.31
CA GLN A 28 -14.99 24.31 1.94
C GLN A 28 -15.44 25.41 0.98
N ASP A 29 -16.71 25.38 0.58
CA ASP A 29 -17.32 26.35 -0.35
C ASP A 29 -16.55 26.50 -1.66
N GLY A 30 -16.03 25.39 -2.20
CA GLY A 30 -15.22 25.38 -3.44
C GLY A 30 -13.80 25.92 -3.28
N LYS A 31 -13.33 26.16 -2.04
CA LYS A 31 -11.95 26.58 -1.74
C LYS A 31 -11.25 25.55 -0.86
N CYS A 32 -9.97 25.34 -1.13
CA CYS A 32 -9.14 24.46 -0.32
C CYS A 32 -8.62 25.16 0.93
N LYS A 33 -8.84 24.54 2.08
CA LYS A 33 -8.22 24.90 3.35
C LYS A 33 -7.18 23.83 3.69
N CYS A 34 -5.91 24.18 3.51
CA CYS A 34 -4.81 23.24 3.67
C CYS A 34 -4.54 22.92 5.13
N GLU A 35 -4.26 21.65 5.40
CA GLU A 35 -3.85 21.20 6.72
C GLU A 35 -2.40 21.63 6.99
N VAL A 36 -2.14 22.14 8.20
CA VAL A 36 -0.78 22.51 8.59
C VAL A 36 -0.02 21.24 8.95
N SER A 37 1.00 20.89 8.17
CA SER A 37 1.92 19.80 8.50
C SER A 37 3.31 20.36 8.82
N PHE A 38 3.97 19.82 9.85
CA PHE A 38 5.32 20.25 10.23
C PHE A 38 6.39 19.84 9.19
N ASN A 39 6.09 18.85 8.35
CA ASN A 39 7.06 18.22 7.45
C ASN A 39 6.82 18.53 5.97
N GLN A 40 5.76 19.25 5.61
CA GLN A 40 5.47 19.63 4.23
C GLN A 40 5.03 21.09 4.13
N VAL A 41 5.69 21.81 3.23
CA VAL A 41 5.26 23.13 2.78
C VAL A 41 4.24 22.92 1.67
N LEU A 42 3.06 23.53 1.82
CA LEU A 42 1.94 23.42 0.88
C LEU A 42 1.74 24.73 0.10
N GLY A 43 1.40 24.61 -1.18
CA GLY A 43 1.01 25.72 -2.04
C GLY A 43 -0.44 26.18 -1.85
N GLU A 44 -0.90 27.11 -2.67
CA GLU A 44 -2.24 27.74 -2.55
C GLU A 44 -3.42 26.75 -2.67
N ASN A 45 -3.24 25.60 -3.35
CA ASN A 45 -4.26 24.54 -3.47
C ASN A 45 -3.91 23.28 -2.66
N CYS A 46 -3.05 23.40 -1.65
CA CYS A 46 -2.54 22.30 -0.82
C CYS A 46 -1.64 21.32 -1.58
N SER A 47 -1.10 21.75 -2.72
CA SER A 47 -0.10 20.99 -3.47
C SER A 47 1.20 20.90 -2.67
N PRO A 48 1.82 19.71 -2.53
CA PRO A 48 3.10 19.57 -1.84
C PRO A 48 4.23 20.24 -2.64
N VAL A 49 5.05 21.07 -1.98
CA VAL A 49 6.15 21.81 -2.62
C VAL A 49 7.50 21.08 -2.50
N SER A 50 7.64 20.19 -1.52
CA SER A 50 8.88 19.42 -1.32
C SER A 50 9.08 18.33 -2.37
N SER A 51 10.33 18.09 -2.76
CA SER A 51 10.67 17.01 -3.68
C SER A 51 10.46 15.63 -3.05
N ALA A 52 9.93 14.70 -3.84
CA ALA A 52 9.77 13.31 -3.44
C ALA A 52 11.08 12.52 -3.63
N PRO A 53 11.34 11.47 -2.81
CA PRO A 53 12.49 10.58 -3.00
C PRO A 53 12.51 9.93 -4.39
N ASN A 54 13.70 9.78 -4.99
CA ASN A 54 13.87 9.24 -6.34
C ASN A 54 13.80 7.70 -6.36
N GLY A 55 12.59 7.16 -6.19
CA GLY A 55 12.34 5.74 -6.01
C GLY A 55 12.70 5.25 -4.60
N MET A 56 12.73 3.93 -4.43
CA MET A 56 13.01 3.29 -3.16
C MET A 56 13.69 1.94 -3.34
N LEU A 57 14.35 1.47 -2.28
CA LEU A 57 14.80 0.10 -2.10
C LEU A 57 14.71 -0.20 -0.61
N ASP A 58 13.94 -1.21 -0.26
CA ASP A 58 13.89 -1.75 1.11
C ASP A 58 14.06 -3.26 1.01
N ARG A 59 15.06 -3.78 1.71
CA ARG A 59 15.32 -5.24 1.78
C ARG A 59 14.65 -5.88 2.97
N PHE A 60 14.09 -5.08 3.88
CA PHE A 60 13.47 -5.54 5.11
C PHE A 60 14.43 -6.28 6.07
N ASP A 61 15.74 -6.12 5.87
CA ASP A 61 16.81 -6.67 6.74
C ASP A 61 17.19 -5.70 7.89
N ASN A 62 16.49 -4.58 8.00
CA ASN A 62 16.84 -3.48 8.90
C ASN A 62 16.26 -3.77 10.29
N GLN A 63 17.10 -4.25 11.23
CA GLN A 63 16.87 -4.41 12.69
C GLN A 63 15.43 -4.12 13.21
N ASN A 64 14.46 -4.91 12.73
CA ASN A 64 13.06 -5.01 13.18
C ASN A 64 12.04 -3.92 12.75
N MET A 65 12.32 -2.98 11.82
CA MET A 65 11.26 -2.11 11.29
C MET A 65 11.43 -1.70 9.81
N PRO A 66 10.34 -1.63 9.02
CA PRO A 66 10.37 -1.05 7.68
C PRO A 66 10.83 0.40 7.73
N LEU A 67 11.59 0.85 6.74
CA LEU A 67 12.12 2.22 6.76
C LEU A 67 10.97 3.20 6.52
N MET A 68 10.58 3.96 7.55
CA MET A 68 9.49 4.96 7.47
C MET A 68 9.75 6.06 6.44
N ILE A 69 10.99 6.20 5.93
CA ILE A 69 11.29 7.10 4.81
C ILE A 69 10.64 6.65 3.49
N TYR A 70 10.29 5.37 3.36
CA TYR A 70 9.69 4.80 2.16
C TYR A 70 8.24 4.36 2.35
N TRP A 71 7.83 4.03 3.57
CA TRP A 71 6.49 3.52 3.86
C TRP A 71 5.69 4.53 4.68
N ASP A 72 4.61 5.05 4.07
CA ASP A 72 3.67 5.96 4.74
C ASP A 72 2.77 5.18 5.71
N ARG A 73 2.34 3.99 5.29
CA ARG A 73 1.38 3.18 6.05
C ARG A 73 1.65 1.70 5.88
N ILE A 74 1.58 0.98 6.99
CA ILE A 74 1.58 -0.49 7.05
C ILE A 74 0.46 -0.92 7.99
N LEU A 75 -0.53 -1.64 7.47
CA LEU A 75 -1.64 -2.21 8.21
C LEU A 75 -1.55 -3.73 8.18
N GLY A 76 -1.69 -4.36 9.35
CA GLY A 76 -1.66 -5.82 9.48
C GLY A 76 -0.32 -6.49 9.12
N GLY A 77 0.75 -5.70 8.93
CA GLY A 77 2.08 -6.18 8.54
C GLY A 77 3.17 -5.86 9.56
N HIS A 78 4.20 -6.71 9.62
CA HIS A 78 5.43 -6.49 10.39
C HIS A 78 6.58 -7.29 9.77
N LEU A 79 7.83 -7.00 10.16
CA LEU A 79 8.97 -7.78 9.68
C LEU A 79 8.97 -9.17 10.31
N GLY A 80 9.14 -10.21 9.49
CA GLY A 80 9.19 -11.57 9.98
C GLY A 80 9.41 -12.61 8.88
N ARG A 81 9.30 -13.88 9.27
CA ARG A 81 9.49 -15.07 8.41
C ARG A 81 8.39 -16.11 8.61
N ALA A 82 7.22 -15.67 9.03
CA ALA A 82 6.09 -16.55 9.32
C ALA A 82 5.61 -17.35 8.09
N CYS A 83 5.78 -16.80 6.88
CA CYS A 83 5.59 -17.50 5.61
C CYS A 83 6.88 -18.12 5.03
N GLY A 84 7.95 -18.21 5.83
CA GLY A 84 9.29 -18.62 5.39
C GLY A 84 10.13 -17.46 4.86
N VAL A 85 11.23 -17.81 4.19
CA VAL A 85 12.13 -16.84 3.53
C VAL A 85 11.60 -16.57 2.12
N VAL A 86 11.42 -15.30 1.78
CA VAL A 86 10.94 -14.84 0.46
C VAL A 86 12.10 -14.57 -0.49
N ASP A 87 13.15 -13.89 -0.03
CA ASP A 87 14.37 -13.63 -0.80
C ASP A 87 15.61 -14.11 -0.03
N TYR A 88 16.06 -13.35 0.98
CA TYR A 88 17.26 -13.68 1.74
C TYR A 88 17.02 -13.94 3.24
N ASP A 89 16.33 -13.03 3.94
CA ASP A 89 16.18 -13.12 5.40
C ASP A 89 14.76 -12.77 5.87
N ASN A 90 14.57 -11.58 6.46
CA ASN A 90 13.24 -11.10 6.84
C ASN A 90 12.48 -10.55 5.61
N ALA A 91 11.16 -10.57 5.70
CA ALA A 91 10.27 -9.92 4.73
C ALA A 91 9.21 -9.10 5.46
N LEU A 92 8.53 -8.20 4.74
CA LEU A 92 7.35 -7.53 5.28
C LEU A 92 6.15 -8.49 5.23
N TYR A 93 5.93 -9.17 6.35
CA TYR A 93 4.92 -10.21 6.49
C TYR A 93 3.57 -9.67 6.96
N PHE A 94 2.49 -10.07 6.29
CA PHE A 94 1.11 -9.68 6.52
C PHE A 94 0.28 -10.83 7.09
N GLY A 95 0.36 -10.99 8.40
CA GLY A 95 -0.43 -11.94 9.18
C GLY A 95 -1.56 -11.34 10.02
N GLY A 96 -1.70 -10.02 10.02
CA GLY A 96 -2.65 -9.32 10.88
C GLY A 96 -4.11 -9.65 10.56
N ILE A 97 -4.98 -9.48 11.56
CA ILE A 97 -6.44 -9.57 11.40
C ILE A 97 -6.94 -8.27 10.76
N GLY A 98 -7.91 -8.38 9.84
CA GLY A 98 -8.50 -7.23 9.15
C GLY A 98 -7.70 -6.81 7.92
N SER A 99 -7.59 -5.50 7.70
CA SER A 99 -6.92 -4.95 6.51
C SER A 99 -5.42 -5.20 6.52
N ARG A 100 -4.90 -5.71 5.39
CA ARG A 100 -3.48 -5.95 5.14
C ARG A 100 -3.04 -5.08 3.97
N GLU A 101 -2.24 -4.06 4.26
CA GLU A 101 -1.85 -3.02 3.29
C GLU A 101 -0.45 -2.50 3.60
N ALA A 102 0.35 -2.30 2.56
CA ALA A 102 1.53 -1.44 2.60
C ALA A 102 1.40 -0.35 1.54
N MET A 103 1.62 0.89 1.95
CA MET A 103 1.57 2.07 1.10
C MET A 103 2.90 2.82 1.19
N THR A 104 3.48 3.14 0.04
CA THR A 104 4.69 3.95 0.00
C THR A 104 4.39 5.41 0.32
N VAL A 105 5.40 6.17 0.73
CA VAL A 105 5.33 7.63 0.56
C VAL A 105 5.22 7.99 -0.93
N PRO A 106 4.84 9.21 -1.31
CA PRO A 106 4.94 9.64 -2.70
C PRO A 106 6.40 9.60 -3.17
N LEU A 107 6.67 8.91 -4.28
CA LEU A 107 8.00 8.76 -4.89
C LEU A 107 8.07 9.49 -6.23
N ASN A 108 9.24 10.03 -6.55
CA ASN A 108 9.52 10.50 -7.90
C ASN A 108 9.90 9.30 -8.78
N THR A 109 9.02 8.97 -9.72
CA THR A 109 9.16 7.84 -10.64
C THR A 109 9.33 8.26 -12.10
N THR A 110 9.53 9.55 -12.37
CA THR A 110 9.66 10.12 -13.73
C THR A 110 10.70 9.41 -14.60
N GLN A 111 11.82 8.99 -14.01
CA GLN A 111 12.91 8.29 -14.68
C GLN A 111 12.96 6.78 -14.39
N LYS A 112 11.99 6.25 -13.64
CA LYS A 112 11.91 4.83 -13.32
C LYS A 112 11.15 4.08 -14.41
N ARG A 113 11.55 2.83 -14.63
CA ARG A 113 10.96 1.97 -15.68
C ARG A 113 10.25 0.76 -15.11
N ILE A 114 10.69 0.27 -13.97
CA ILE A 114 10.15 -0.94 -13.36
C ILE A 114 9.84 -0.72 -11.88
N LEU A 115 8.85 -1.47 -11.40
CA LEU A 115 8.66 -1.80 -10.00
C LEU A 115 8.89 -3.30 -9.86
N GLU A 116 9.83 -3.69 -9.01
CA GLU A 116 10.22 -5.09 -8.81
C GLU A 116 10.15 -5.42 -7.32
N PHE A 117 9.62 -6.60 -7.01
CA PHE A 117 9.53 -7.12 -5.65
C PHE A 117 9.46 -8.65 -5.66
N ALA A 118 9.91 -9.28 -4.58
CA ALA A 118 9.67 -10.70 -4.33
C ALA A 118 8.42 -10.84 -3.46
N ILE A 119 7.64 -11.90 -3.70
CA ILE A 119 6.39 -12.16 -2.98
C ILE A 119 6.14 -13.66 -2.82
N LYS A 120 5.57 -14.04 -1.67
CA LYS A 120 4.98 -15.36 -1.43
C LYS A 120 3.59 -15.18 -0.78
N ILE A 121 2.58 -15.86 -1.32
CA ILE A 121 1.20 -15.84 -0.79
C ILE A 121 0.86 -17.24 -0.29
N GLY A 122 0.75 -17.39 1.03
CA GLY A 122 0.49 -18.67 1.70
C GLY A 122 1.69 -19.61 1.78
N ASP A 123 1.44 -20.85 2.22
CA ASP A 123 2.44 -21.91 2.32
C ASP A 123 1.81 -23.31 2.15
N ASP A 124 2.51 -24.22 1.47
CA ASP A 124 2.03 -25.60 1.19
C ASP A 124 1.81 -26.40 2.49
N LYS A 125 2.58 -26.09 3.54
CA LYS A 125 2.49 -26.77 4.84
C LYS A 125 1.22 -26.40 5.60
N ASN A 126 0.49 -25.37 5.15
CA ASN A 126 -0.72 -24.86 5.78
C ASN A 126 -0.55 -24.64 7.29
N SER A 127 0.46 -23.84 7.65
CA SER A 127 0.80 -23.59 9.06
C SER A 127 -0.14 -22.57 9.68
N MET A 128 -0.17 -22.52 11.02
CA MET A 128 -0.99 -21.54 11.76
C MET A 128 -0.58 -20.08 11.49
N THR A 129 0.64 -19.84 11.00
CA THR A 129 1.18 -18.51 10.73
C THR A 129 1.32 -18.22 9.23
N CYS A 130 0.98 -19.18 8.37
CA CYS A 130 0.93 -18.97 6.93
C CYS A 130 0.13 -20.12 6.33
N SER A 131 -1.12 -19.81 6.04
CA SER A 131 -2.13 -20.76 5.59
C SER A 131 -2.07 -20.98 4.08
N HIS A 132 -2.56 -22.13 3.65
CA HIS A 132 -2.68 -22.45 2.24
C HIS A 132 -3.81 -21.60 1.61
N PRO A 133 -3.57 -20.91 0.48
CA PRO A 133 -4.61 -20.16 -0.22
C PRO A 133 -5.75 -21.07 -0.66
N ARG A 134 -6.99 -20.59 -0.59
CA ARG A 134 -8.21 -21.36 -0.92
C ARG A 134 -8.95 -20.81 -2.13
N ASP A 135 -8.76 -19.52 -2.42
CA ASP A 135 -9.41 -18.81 -3.51
C ASP A 135 -8.47 -17.80 -4.18
N ARG A 136 -8.68 -17.55 -5.48
CA ARG A 136 -7.90 -16.57 -6.27
C ARG A 136 -8.06 -15.15 -5.76
N ASN A 137 -9.20 -14.84 -5.14
CA ASN A 137 -9.43 -13.52 -4.57
C ASN A 137 -8.50 -13.22 -3.38
N GLU A 138 -7.79 -14.22 -2.82
CA GLU A 138 -6.77 -14.05 -1.77
C GLU A 138 -5.45 -13.47 -2.31
N GLY A 139 -5.39 -13.12 -3.60
CA GLY A 139 -4.25 -12.45 -4.22
C GLY A 139 -3.98 -11.06 -3.65
N VAL A 140 -2.78 -10.56 -3.97
CA VAL A 140 -2.32 -9.22 -3.60
C VAL A 140 -2.46 -8.29 -4.80
N VAL A 141 -3.15 -7.18 -4.59
CA VAL A 141 -3.34 -6.13 -5.58
C VAL A 141 -2.23 -5.10 -5.39
N VAL A 142 -1.56 -4.76 -6.49
CA VAL A 142 -0.62 -3.66 -6.59
C VAL A 142 -1.26 -2.58 -7.45
N ASP A 143 -1.54 -1.44 -6.83
CA ASP A 143 -2.07 -0.25 -7.49
C ASP A 143 -1.20 0.97 -7.21
N PHE A 144 -1.45 2.04 -7.98
CA PHE A 144 -0.77 3.31 -7.81
C PHE A 144 -1.73 4.49 -7.85
N SER A 145 -1.27 5.60 -7.29
CA SER A 145 -1.94 6.89 -7.29
C SER A 145 -0.93 7.98 -7.63
N THR A 146 -1.33 8.95 -8.46
CA THR A 146 -0.57 10.19 -8.70
C THR A 146 -1.26 11.44 -8.14
N ASP A 147 -2.38 11.27 -7.45
CA ASP A 147 -3.20 12.33 -6.84
C ASP A 147 -3.38 12.12 -5.33
N ASN A 148 -2.34 11.61 -4.67
CA ASN A 148 -2.29 11.43 -3.22
C ASN A 148 -3.42 10.54 -2.64
N GLY A 149 -3.78 9.49 -3.37
CA GLY A 149 -4.67 8.42 -2.92
C GLY A 149 -6.14 8.69 -3.16
N ILE A 150 -6.49 9.75 -3.92
CA ILE A 150 -7.87 10.03 -4.31
C ILE A 150 -8.34 9.02 -5.35
N THR A 151 -7.53 8.79 -6.40
CA THR A 151 -7.79 7.76 -7.40
C THR A 151 -6.67 6.73 -7.43
N TRP A 152 -7.06 5.48 -7.70
CA TRP A 152 -6.13 4.36 -7.77
C TRP A 152 -6.28 3.62 -9.09
N GLN A 153 -5.15 3.28 -9.69
CA GLN A 153 -5.07 2.50 -10.93
C GLN A 153 -4.30 1.21 -10.66
N VAL A 154 -4.91 0.08 -11.01
CA VAL A 154 -4.29 -1.24 -10.80
C VAL A 154 -3.14 -1.45 -11.78
N LEU A 155 -1.97 -1.83 -11.26
CA LEU A 155 -0.81 -2.27 -12.04
C LEU A 155 -0.84 -3.78 -12.27
N LYS A 156 -1.08 -4.52 -11.18
CA LYS A 156 -1.01 -5.98 -11.19
C LYS A 156 -1.85 -6.57 -10.07
N VAL A 157 -2.47 -7.70 -10.36
CA VAL A 157 -2.96 -8.62 -9.33
C VAL A 157 -2.01 -9.81 -9.34
N VAL A 158 -1.38 -10.08 -8.21
CA VAL A 158 -0.57 -11.28 -7.99
C VAL A 158 -1.50 -12.33 -7.38
N GLU A 159 -1.87 -13.33 -8.18
CA GLU A 159 -2.71 -14.43 -7.74
C GLU A 159 -1.88 -15.45 -6.92
N PRO A 160 -2.47 -16.10 -5.91
CA PRO A 160 -1.80 -17.19 -5.21
C PRO A 160 -1.63 -18.40 -6.14
N SER A 161 -0.54 -19.13 -5.96
CA SER A 161 -0.43 -20.52 -6.43
C SER A 161 -1.23 -21.44 -5.51
N PHE A 162 -1.80 -22.51 -6.08
CA PHE A 162 -2.50 -23.55 -5.31
C PHE A 162 -1.69 -24.84 -5.19
N ASP A 163 -0.68 -24.99 -6.03
CA ASP A 163 0.27 -26.09 -6.04
C ASP A 163 1.68 -25.48 -6.08
N ASP A 164 2.64 -26.09 -5.39
CA ASP A 164 4.05 -25.66 -5.32
C ASP A 164 4.22 -24.18 -4.92
N ILE A 165 3.71 -23.80 -3.74
CA ILE A 165 3.75 -22.42 -3.24
C ILE A 165 5.18 -22.03 -2.84
N VAL A 166 5.87 -21.36 -3.76
CA VAL A 166 7.22 -20.84 -3.58
C VAL A 166 7.28 -19.32 -3.75
N PRO A 167 8.27 -18.63 -3.15
CA PRO A 167 8.52 -17.23 -3.43
C PRO A 167 8.77 -16.99 -4.93
N SER A 168 8.33 -15.84 -5.43
CA SER A 168 8.53 -15.46 -6.83
C SER A 168 8.85 -13.97 -6.96
N THR A 169 9.66 -13.62 -7.96
CA THR A 169 9.96 -12.22 -8.32
C THR A 169 8.94 -11.72 -9.32
N VAL A 170 8.29 -10.60 -8.98
CA VAL A 170 7.36 -9.88 -9.85
C VAL A 170 8.05 -8.63 -10.37
N VAL A 171 8.08 -8.49 -11.70
CA VAL A 171 8.57 -7.29 -12.38
C VAL A 171 7.41 -6.65 -13.14
N ILE A 172 7.14 -5.38 -12.84
CA ILE A 172 6.09 -4.59 -13.48
C ILE A 172 6.76 -3.44 -14.24
N GLU A 173 6.53 -3.35 -15.54
CA GLU A 173 6.88 -2.16 -16.30
C GLU A 173 5.94 -1.01 -15.92
N LEU A 174 6.49 0.13 -15.51
CA LEU A 174 5.70 1.28 -15.11
C LEU A 174 5.04 1.92 -16.33
N PRO A 175 3.70 2.04 -16.35
CA PRO A 175 3.01 2.74 -17.43
C PRO A 175 3.38 4.23 -17.42
N PRO A 176 3.20 4.95 -18.54
CA PRO A 176 3.44 6.39 -18.59
C PRO A 176 2.72 7.18 -17.50
N SER A 177 1.49 6.78 -17.13
CA SER A 177 0.69 7.41 -16.07
C SER A 177 1.28 7.23 -14.67
N ALA A 178 2.10 6.20 -14.43
CA ALA A 178 2.78 5.95 -13.16
C ALA A 178 4.19 6.56 -13.10
N ARG A 179 4.67 7.21 -14.18
CA ARG A 179 5.97 7.90 -14.23
C ARG A 179 5.75 9.39 -13.94
N HIS A 180 5.51 9.68 -12.68
CA HIS A 180 5.15 11.00 -12.19
C HIS A 180 6.11 11.49 -11.11
N GLU A 181 6.13 12.78 -10.82
CA GLU A 181 6.97 13.35 -9.76
C GLU A 181 6.58 12.86 -8.37
N ARG A 182 5.34 12.40 -8.22
CA ARG A 182 4.74 11.92 -6.98
C ARG A 182 3.80 10.76 -7.28
N THR A 183 4.32 9.55 -7.20
CA THR A 183 3.57 8.31 -7.37
C THR A 183 3.60 7.55 -6.05
N ILE A 184 2.43 7.20 -5.54
CA ILE A 184 2.26 6.30 -4.40
C ILE A 184 1.98 4.91 -4.96
N PHE A 185 2.64 3.88 -4.45
CA PHE A 185 2.27 2.49 -4.71
C PHE A 185 1.64 1.90 -3.46
N ARG A 186 0.64 1.04 -3.66
CA ARG A 186 0.02 0.30 -2.58
C ARG A 186 -0.08 -1.17 -2.94
N PHE A 187 0.26 -2.00 -1.96
CA PHE A 187 0.18 -3.45 -1.97
C PHE A 187 -0.87 -3.85 -0.95
N TRP A 188 -1.96 -4.48 -1.38
CA TRP A 188 -3.05 -4.78 -0.47
C TRP A 188 -3.78 -6.07 -0.82
N GLN A 189 -4.27 -6.76 0.21
CA GLN A 189 -5.09 -7.95 0.04
C GLN A 189 -6.57 -7.58 0.27
N PRO A 190 -7.48 -7.90 -0.66
CA PRO A 190 -8.90 -7.70 -0.46
C PRO A 190 -9.42 -8.46 0.77
N LEU A 191 -10.25 -7.80 1.56
CA LEU A 191 -10.88 -8.40 2.74
C LEU A 191 -11.72 -9.61 2.32
N GLY A 192 -11.67 -10.66 3.15
CA GLY A 192 -12.55 -11.81 3.00
C GLY A 192 -14.01 -11.44 3.22
N LEU A 193 -14.91 -12.09 2.47
CA LEU A 193 -16.34 -11.99 2.74
C LEU A 193 -16.64 -12.60 4.12
N GLY A 194 -17.35 -11.84 4.96
CA GLY A 194 -17.85 -12.34 6.25
C GLY A 194 -16.78 -12.82 7.21
N ASP A 195 -15.66 -12.09 7.33
CA ASP A 195 -14.53 -12.41 8.21
C ASP A 195 -13.81 -13.74 7.88
N MET A 196 -14.02 -14.29 6.67
CA MET A 196 -13.27 -15.48 6.26
C MET A 196 -11.77 -15.18 6.23
N PRO A 197 -10.94 -16.01 6.90
CA PRO A 197 -9.50 -15.79 6.94
C PRO A 197 -8.91 -15.91 5.53
N ARG A 198 -7.85 -15.16 5.30
CA ARG A 198 -7.14 -15.08 4.02
C ARG A 198 -5.72 -15.55 4.24
N ALA A 199 -5.16 -16.24 3.25
CA ALA A 199 -3.76 -16.61 3.24
C ALA A 199 -2.89 -15.39 3.55
N GLU A 200 -2.00 -15.56 4.51
CA GLU A 200 -0.97 -14.58 4.82
C GLU A 200 -0.01 -14.44 3.64
N TRP A 201 0.66 -13.31 3.53
CA TRP A 201 1.61 -13.06 2.45
C TRP A 201 2.82 -12.29 2.97
N ALA A 202 3.93 -12.39 2.26
CA ALA A 202 5.19 -11.72 2.59
C ALA A 202 5.94 -11.33 1.31
#